data_AF-A0AAF3E8Q7-F1
#
_entry.id   AF-A0AAF3E8Q7-F1
#
_cell.length_a   1.000
_cell.length_b   1.000
_cell.length_c   1.000
_cell.angle_alpha   90.00
_cell.angle_beta   90.00
_cell.angle_gamma   90.00
#
_symmetry.space_group_name_H-M   'P 1'
#
loop_
_entity.id
_entity.type
_entity.pdbx_description
1 polymer ?
#
loop_
_entity_poly.entity_id
_entity_poly.type
_entity_poly.pdbx_seq_one_letter_code
_entity_poly.pdbx_strand_id
1 'polypeptide(L)'
;MDSHFSPDPTNDPMLQQLFRIFSFFADLCPSGTLSPPQAHFILAELQKACELPTTSRDFVFDSDCITFRELLTYIEALFLDRDELEAAVQRLFEQLISQIIRKDFVLYRRRRNGCSPFSQRSQWKAAWITIVPGTLNLRPVHKPNEKETLTLEKTTIVLVGPKEDEHYLLYVDSGKKHYALAHMDNISRNSLVKDIKMGITFRTRVELSEHHRRIAQRSFGVHGKNRELSWRLALEAENARLLQIIEEGKRSLRDEEIVRSLAARMLEEERGKNEQLTQLLAHFERQLRLSNQPENTTITINLERIEEEENDEVQVIERDEEGGNLRDSHFTDTDSTATASHFESEVERTPYDEANEISAVERARRERELYLITSTQSI
;
A
#
# COMPACT_ATOMS: atom_id res chain seq x y z
N MET A 1 9.77 44.78 -32.64
CA MET A 1 11.10 44.74 -32.02
C MET A 1 10.89 44.29 -30.60
N ASP A 2 10.73 42.97 -30.45
CA ASP A 2 10.43 42.34 -29.18
C ASP A 2 11.73 42.15 -28.43
N SER A 3 11.96 43.01 -27.44
CA SER A 3 13.03 42.84 -26.48
C SER A 3 12.67 41.65 -25.60
N HIS A 4 13.17 40.47 -25.97
CA HIS A 4 13.34 39.36 -25.06
C HIS A 4 14.08 39.88 -23.81
N PHE A 5 13.33 40.02 -22.71
CA PHE A 5 13.90 40.12 -21.38
C PHE A 5 14.77 38.88 -21.19
N SER A 6 16.08 39.04 -21.30
CA SER A 6 17.02 38.14 -20.64
C SER A 6 17.03 38.58 -19.18
N PRO A 7 16.44 37.82 -18.23
CA PRO A 7 16.52 38.18 -16.83
C PRO A 7 17.98 37.98 -16.42
N ASP A 8 18.59 39.05 -15.92
CA ASP A 8 19.86 38.93 -15.19
C ASP A 8 19.69 37.83 -14.13
N PRO A 9 20.50 36.76 -14.14
CA PRO A 9 20.34 35.63 -13.20
C PRO A 9 20.49 36.07 -11.73
N THR A 10 21.09 37.24 -11.49
CA THR A 10 21.15 37.84 -10.14
C THR A 10 19.82 38.42 -9.66
N ASN A 11 18.87 38.68 -10.56
CA ASN A 11 17.53 39.20 -10.26
C ASN A 11 16.42 38.14 -10.30
N ASP A 12 16.75 36.87 -10.58
CA ASP A 12 15.76 35.79 -10.55
C ASP A 12 15.39 35.44 -9.08
N PRO A 13 14.13 35.65 -8.65
CA PRO A 13 13.69 35.39 -7.28
C PRO A 13 13.83 33.92 -6.89
N MET A 14 13.63 32.98 -7.83
CA MET A 14 13.78 31.55 -7.58
C MET A 14 15.24 31.21 -7.28
N LEU A 15 16.18 31.70 -8.10
CA LEU A 15 17.61 31.47 -7.90
C LEU A 15 18.10 32.10 -6.59
N GLN A 16 17.60 33.28 -6.23
CA GLN A 16 17.91 33.91 -4.93
C GLN A 16 17.43 33.07 -3.74
N GLN A 17 16.23 32.49 -3.83
CA GLN A 17 15.71 31.59 -2.79
C GLN A 17 16.51 30.30 -2.70
N LEU A 18 16.81 29.70 -3.84
CA LEU A 18 17.62 28.49 -3.92
C LEU A 18 19.02 28.72 -3.34
N PHE A 19 19.63 29.86 -3.64
CA PHE A 19 20.91 30.25 -3.06
C PHE A 19 20.84 30.39 -1.54
N ARG A 20 19.75 30.97 -0.99
CA ARG A 20 19.56 31.04 0.46
C ARG A 20 19.38 29.65 1.11
N ILE A 21 18.69 28.73 0.43
CA ILE A 21 18.59 27.33 0.87
C ILE A 21 19.97 26.68 0.88
N PHE A 22 20.76 26.89 -0.16
CA PHE A 22 22.14 26.41 -0.23
C PHE A 22 22.98 26.96 0.93
N SER A 23 23.01 28.29 1.13
CA SER A 23 23.78 28.94 2.20
C SER A 23 23.39 28.46 3.59
N PHE A 24 22.10 28.17 3.82
CA PHE A 24 21.62 27.67 5.12
C PHE A 24 22.35 26.42 5.62
N PHE A 25 22.86 25.59 4.69
CA PHE A 25 23.68 24.43 4.99
C PHE A 25 25.17 24.67 4.76
N ALA A 26 25.53 25.42 3.71
CA ALA A 26 26.92 25.66 3.32
C ALA A 26 27.69 26.54 4.31
N ASP A 27 27.02 27.47 5.00
CA ASP A 27 27.64 28.35 6.02
C ASP A 27 28.21 27.57 7.22
N LEU A 28 27.83 26.30 7.37
CA LEU A 28 28.33 25.41 8.41
C LEU A 28 29.65 24.72 8.01
N CYS A 29 29.99 24.78 6.72
CA CYS A 29 31.19 24.18 6.16
C CYS A 29 32.25 25.27 5.97
N PRO A 30 33.51 25.07 6.42
CA PRO A 30 34.57 26.06 6.27
C PRO A 30 34.85 26.48 4.82
N SER A 31 34.53 25.61 3.87
CA SER A 31 34.69 25.79 2.43
C SER A 31 33.56 26.62 1.79
N GLY A 32 32.46 26.90 2.51
CA GLY A 32 31.27 27.53 1.93
C GLY A 32 30.57 26.66 0.87
N THR A 33 30.74 25.32 0.95
CA THR A 33 30.15 24.33 0.04
C THR A 33 29.26 23.35 0.81
N LEU A 34 28.45 22.57 0.09
CA LEU A 34 27.67 21.48 0.67
C LEU A 34 28.48 20.18 0.69
N SER A 35 28.24 19.36 1.71
CA SER A 35 28.60 17.94 1.66
C SER A 35 27.59 17.16 0.80
N PRO A 36 27.99 16.00 0.23
CA PRO A 36 27.08 15.14 -0.53
C PRO A 36 25.76 14.79 0.18
N PRO A 37 25.75 14.43 1.49
CA PRO A 37 24.51 14.21 2.23
C PRO A 37 23.55 15.41 2.23
N GLN A 38 24.09 16.63 2.34
CA GLN A 38 23.28 17.85 2.35
C GLN A 38 22.71 18.17 0.97
N ALA A 39 23.49 17.99 -0.09
CA ALA A 39 23.00 18.17 -1.46
C ALA A 39 21.91 17.14 -1.79
N HIS A 40 22.12 15.87 -1.41
CA HIS A 40 21.09 14.84 -1.50
C HIS A 40 19.80 15.21 -0.79
N PHE A 41 19.91 15.75 0.43
CA PHE A 41 18.75 16.20 1.19
C PHE A 41 17.97 17.27 0.43
N ILE A 42 18.64 18.29 -0.09
CA ILE A 42 17.99 19.37 -0.84
C ILE A 42 17.28 18.81 -2.08
N LEU A 43 17.96 17.97 -2.87
CA LEU A 43 17.36 17.36 -4.07
C LEU A 43 16.15 16.49 -3.72
N ALA A 44 16.25 15.66 -2.67
CA ALA A 44 15.16 14.81 -2.24
C ALA A 44 13.95 15.60 -1.71
N GLU A 45 14.17 16.71 -0.99
CA GLU A 45 13.08 17.57 -0.54
C GLU A 45 12.43 18.34 -1.70
N LEU A 46 13.21 18.78 -2.70
CA LEU A 46 12.65 19.38 -3.92
C LEU A 46 11.80 18.38 -4.70
N GLN A 47 12.26 17.14 -4.86
CA GLN A 47 11.48 16.09 -5.52
C GLN A 47 10.16 15.81 -4.79
N LYS A 48 10.20 15.71 -3.46
CA LYS A 48 8.97 15.58 -2.64
C LYS A 48 8.03 16.77 -2.82
N ALA A 49 8.57 17.98 -2.91
CA ALA A 49 7.77 19.20 -3.08
C ALA A 49 7.13 19.33 -4.47
N CYS A 50 7.69 18.66 -5.49
CA CYS A 50 7.09 18.50 -6.82
C CYS A 50 6.21 17.25 -6.95
N GLU A 51 6.00 16.48 -5.87
CA GLU A 51 5.31 15.17 -5.91
C GLU A 51 5.94 14.17 -6.91
N LEU A 52 7.21 14.40 -7.28
CA LEU A 52 7.93 13.50 -8.16
C LEU A 52 8.25 12.20 -7.40
N PRO A 53 8.17 11.04 -8.06
CA PRO A 53 8.56 9.78 -7.46
C PRO A 53 10.00 9.88 -6.95
N THR A 54 10.23 9.61 -5.66
CA THR A 54 11.58 9.51 -5.09
C THR A 54 12.35 8.29 -5.57
N THR A 55 11.74 7.48 -6.43
CA THR A 55 12.32 6.30 -7.07
C THR A 55 13.00 6.72 -8.37
N SER A 56 14.33 6.66 -8.41
CA SER A 56 15.12 6.17 -9.57
C SER A 56 16.38 6.96 -9.97
N ARG A 57 16.83 7.97 -9.21
CA ARG A 57 18.16 8.56 -9.48
C ARG A 57 18.95 8.70 -8.19
N ASP A 58 19.72 7.66 -7.89
CA ASP A 58 20.84 7.79 -6.97
C ASP A 58 21.85 8.73 -7.62
N PHE A 59 21.89 9.98 -7.15
CA PHE A 59 22.95 10.90 -7.52
C PHE A 59 24.24 10.40 -6.89
N VAL A 60 25.28 10.22 -7.69
CA VAL A 60 26.62 10.04 -7.13
C VAL A 60 27.31 11.37 -7.31
N PHE A 61 27.59 12.03 -6.19
CA PHE A 61 28.43 13.21 -6.21
C PHE A 61 29.88 12.76 -6.25
N ASP A 62 30.57 13.08 -7.35
CA ASP A 62 31.98 12.72 -7.53
C ASP A 62 32.93 13.52 -6.63
N SER A 63 32.44 14.63 -6.06
CA SER A 63 33.18 15.54 -5.18
C SER A 63 32.66 15.48 -3.75
N ASP A 64 33.57 15.52 -2.78
CA ASP A 64 33.27 15.66 -1.35
C ASP A 64 32.72 17.04 -0.98
N CYS A 65 32.79 18.00 -1.92
CA CYS A 65 32.34 19.37 -1.76
C CYS A 65 31.54 19.80 -2.98
N ILE A 66 30.31 20.24 -2.78
CA ILE A 66 29.37 20.60 -3.84
C ILE A 66 29.12 22.11 -3.78
N THR A 67 29.49 22.78 -4.85
CA THR A 67 29.25 24.21 -5.06
C THR A 67 27.80 24.46 -5.46
N PHE A 68 27.36 25.72 -5.33
CA PHE A 68 26.02 26.11 -5.78
C PHE A 68 25.80 25.85 -7.27
N ARG A 69 26.85 26.07 -8.09
CA ARG A 69 26.80 25.82 -9.53
C ARG A 69 26.60 24.34 -9.85
N GLU A 70 27.30 23.46 -9.16
CA GLU A 70 27.13 22.00 -9.35
C GLU A 70 25.73 21.57 -8.93
N LEU A 71 25.23 22.04 -7.78
CA LEU A 71 23.86 21.76 -7.34
C LEU A 71 22.83 22.23 -8.38
N LEU A 72 23.02 23.41 -8.97
CA LEU A 72 22.11 23.95 -9.97
C LEU A 72 22.06 23.04 -11.22
N THR A 73 23.20 22.54 -11.69
CA THR A 73 23.25 21.58 -12.81
C THR A 73 22.41 20.32 -12.54
N TYR A 74 22.45 19.79 -11.31
CA TYR A 74 21.63 18.63 -10.93
C TYR A 74 20.13 18.97 -10.88
N ILE A 75 19.79 20.17 -10.41
CA ILE A 75 18.40 20.66 -10.37
C ILE A 75 17.87 20.84 -11.80
N GLU A 76 18.62 21.50 -12.68
CA GLU A 76 18.23 21.68 -14.09
C GLU A 76 18.06 20.34 -14.83
N ALA A 77 18.85 19.33 -14.49
CA ALA A 77 18.73 17.98 -15.06
C ALA A 77 17.53 17.17 -14.51
N LEU A 78 17.02 17.54 -13.34
CA LEU A 78 15.91 16.88 -12.66
C LEU A 78 14.55 17.51 -12.95
N PHE A 79 14.52 18.84 -13.00
CA PHE A 79 13.30 19.63 -13.09
C PHE A 79 13.31 20.36 -14.44
N LEU A 80 12.65 19.74 -15.43
CA LEU A 80 12.54 20.29 -16.77
C LEU A 80 11.51 21.43 -16.83
N ASP A 81 10.54 21.42 -15.93
CA ASP A 81 9.53 22.48 -15.80
C ASP A 81 9.97 23.50 -14.74
N ARG A 82 10.14 24.75 -15.19
CA ARG A 82 10.55 25.87 -14.34
C ARG A 82 9.44 26.30 -13.37
N ASP A 83 8.17 26.21 -13.77
CA ASP A 83 7.06 26.67 -12.94
C ASP A 83 6.83 25.69 -11.77
N GLU A 84 6.97 24.38 -12.03
CA GLU A 84 6.95 23.36 -10.97
C GLU A 84 8.12 23.52 -10.01
N LEU A 85 9.33 23.75 -10.54
CA LEU A 85 10.52 23.98 -9.73
C LEU A 85 10.37 25.23 -8.87
N GLU A 86 9.87 26.34 -9.41
CA GLU A 86 9.70 27.59 -8.67
C GLU A 86 8.74 27.39 -7.48
N ALA A 87 7.62 26.69 -7.69
CA ALA A 87 6.69 26.36 -6.62
C ALA A 87 7.33 25.47 -5.54
N ALA A 88 8.15 24.49 -5.93
CA ALA A 88 8.87 23.62 -4.99
C ALA A 88 9.96 24.35 -4.21
N VAL A 89 10.74 25.20 -4.87
CA VAL A 89 11.75 26.06 -4.23
C VAL A 89 11.09 26.98 -3.21
N GLN A 90 9.95 27.60 -3.55
CA GLN A 90 9.19 28.43 -2.62
C GLN A 90 8.74 27.62 -1.38
N ARG A 91 8.19 26.41 -1.56
CA ARG A 91 7.78 25.54 -0.44
C ARG A 91 8.98 25.18 0.45
N LEU A 92 10.09 24.79 -0.15
CA LEU A 92 11.30 24.40 0.58
C LEU A 92 11.92 25.60 1.30
N PHE A 93 11.93 26.78 0.67
CA PHE A 93 12.38 28.03 1.27
C PHE A 93 11.53 28.39 2.49
N GLU A 94 10.20 28.25 2.40
CA GLU A 94 9.31 28.47 3.53
C GLU A 94 9.58 27.52 4.69
N GLN A 95 9.82 26.24 4.39
CA GLN A 95 10.09 25.20 5.38
C GLN A 95 11.44 25.39 6.07
N LEU A 96 12.52 25.63 5.30
CA LEU A 96 13.88 25.66 5.82
C LEU A 96 14.32 27.04 6.29
N ILE A 97 13.88 28.11 5.63
CA ILE A 97 14.33 29.48 5.94
C ILE A 97 13.27 30.23 6.74
N SER A 98 12.03 30.23 6.25
CA SER A 98 10.93 30.90 6.98
C SER A 98 10.44 30.10 8.20
N GLN A 99 10.86 28.82 8.30
CA GLN A 99 10.54 27.91 9.40
C GLN A 99 9.03 27.71 9.56
N ILE A 100 8.35 27.56 8.42
CA ILE A 100 6.93 27.23 8.34
C ILE A 100 6.81 25.74 8.06
N ILE A 101 6.25 24.99 9.01
CA ILE A 101 6.12 23.54 8.90
C ILE A 101 5.08 23.18 7.84
N ARG A 102 3.93 23.89 7.85
CA ARG A 102 2.84 23.66 6.90
C ARG A 102 2.00 24.91 6.71
N LYS A 103 1.53 25.11 5.48
CA LYS A 103 0.36 25.92 5.13
C LYS A 103 -0.65 25.01 4.44
N ASP A 104 -1.89 25.04 4.88
CA ASP A 104 -2.92 24.16 4.32
C ASP A 104 -4.33 24.76 4.51
N PHE A 105 -5.31 24.16 3.86
CA PHE A 105 -6.71 24.49 4.02
C PHE A 105 -7.41 23.43 4.87
N VAL A 106 -8.11 23.85 5.92
CA VAL A 106 -8.83 22.93 6.82
C VAL A 106 -10.22 23.44 7.15
N LEU A 107 -11.12 22.51 7.44
CA LEU A 107 -12.32 22.84 8.20
C LEU A 107 -11.98 22.75 9.69
N TYR A 108 -12.45 23.73 10.46
CA TYR A 108 -12.24 23.73 11.91
C TYR A 108 -13.53 24.08 12.65
N ARG A 109 -13.64 23.56 13.87
CA ARG A 109 -14.65 23.97 14.84
C ARG A 109 -14.04 23.94 16.24
N ARG A 110 -14.41 24.93 17.06
CA ARG A 110 -14.01 24.96 18.47
C ARG A 110 -14.92 24.06 19.27
N ARG A 111 -14.34 23.16 20.07
CA ARG A 111 -15.07 22.34 21.05
C ARG A 111 -15.14 23.12 22.36
N ARG A 112 -16.31 23.10 23.00
CA ARG A 112 -16.48 23.58 24.38
C ARG A 112 -16.47 22.36 25.29
N ASN A 113 -15.66 22.39 26.34
CA ASN A 113 -15.71 21.37 27.39
C ASN A 113 -16.90 21.69 28.28
N GLY A 114 -17.99 20.93 28.11
CA GLY A 114 -19.15 21.02 28.98
C GLY A 114 -20.14 19.91 28.67
N CYS A 115 -20.71 19.30 29.72
CA CYS A 115 -21.73 18.24 29.64
C CYS A 115 -23.10 18.77 29.20
N SER A 116 -23.17 19.86 28.41
CA SER A 116 -24.45 20.39 27.94
C SER A 116 -24.85 19.64 26.67
N PRO A 117 -25.96 18.89 26.67
CA PRO A 117 -26.33 18.04 25.54
C PRO A 117 -26.87 18.83 24.34
N PHE A 118 -27.01 20.17 24.43
CA PHE A 118 -27.76 20.96 23.45
C PHE A 118 -27.24 22.40 23.23
N SER A 119 -25.93 22.67 23.23
CA SER A 119 -25.43 24.01 22.84
C SER A 119 -24.84 23.99 21.43
N GLN A 120 -25.60 24.52 20.46
CA GLN A 120 -25.19 24.88 19.08
C GLN A 120 -24.08 24.00 18.49
N ARG A 121 -24.43 23.05 17.60
CA ARG A 121 -23.46 22.39 16.71
C ARG A 121 -22.52 23.46 16.18
N SER A 122 -21.27 23.50 16.65
CA SER A 122 -20.33 24.50 16.17
C SER A 122 -20.14 24.22 14.69
N GLN A 123 -20.69 25.11 13.87
CA GLN A 123 -20.66 24.96 12.43
C GLN A 123 -19.21 24.87 11.99
N TRP A 124 -18.94 23.96 11.06
CA TRP A 124 -17.64 23.87 10.41
C TRP A 124 -17.33 25.20 9.75
N LYS A 125 -16.14 25.73 10.03
CA LYS A 125 -15.62 26.94 9.41
C LYS A 125 -14.42 26.59 8.57
N ALA A 126 -14.36 27.13 7.36
CA ALA A 126 -13.16 27.05 6.54
C ALA A 126 -12.09 28.01 7.06
N ALA A 127 -10.84 27.54 7.16
CA ALA A 127 -9.69 28.35 7.53
C ALA A 127 -8.42 27.91 6.81
N TRP A 128 -7.53 28.87 6.57
CA TRP A 128 -6.13 28.60 6.30
C TRP A 128 -5.41 28.27 7.61
N ILE A 129 -4.80 27.11 7.69
CA ILE A 129 -3.94 26.72 8.79
C ILE A 129 -2.48 27.04 8.45
N THR A 130 -1.75 27.59 9.41
CA THR A 130 -0.30 27.77 9.32
C THR A 130 0.34 27.24 10.59
N ILE A 131 1.15 26.20 10.44
CA ILE A 131 1.89 25.57 11.54
C ILE A 131 3.32 26.11 11.50
N VAL A 132 3.76 26.66 12.62
CA VAL A 132 5.14 27.06 12.86
C VAL A 132 5.59 26.45 14.19
N PRO A 133 6.90 26.42 14.50
CA PRO A 133 7.39 25.94 15.78
C PRO A 133 6.61 26.52 16.96
N GLY A 134 6.03 25.65 17.78
CA GLY A 134 5.32 26.01 19.00
C GLY A 134 3.98 26.73 18.82
N THR A 135 3.51 27.02 17.59
CA THR A 135 2.20 27.65 17.38
C THR A 135 1.48 27.17 16.13
N LEU A 136 0.17 26.99 16.26
CA LEU A 136 -0.75 26.71 15.18
C LEU A 136 -1.67 27.91 15.00
N ASN A 137 -1.72 28.45 13.79
CA ASN A 137 -2.51 29.63 13.47
C ASN A 137 -3.63 29.26 12.52
N LEU A 138 -4.87 29.61 12.86
CA LEU A 138 -6.04 29.47 11.99
C LEU A 138 -6.48 30.86 11.55
N ARG A 139 -6.57 31.07 10.23
CA ARG A 139 -7.12 32.27 9.63
C ARG A 139 -8.44 31.91 8.92
N PRO A 140 -9.59 32.26 9.49
CA PRO A 140 -10.87 31.89 8.90
C PRO A 140 -11.09 32.57 7.55
N VAL A 141 -11.60 31.84 6.56
CA VAL A 141 -11.81 32.36 5.20
C VAL A 141 -12.83 33.49 5.19
N HIS A 142 -13.90 33.35 5.98
CA HIS A 142 -14.95 34.36 6.13
C HIS A 142 -14.49 35.63 6.85
N LYS A 143 -13.34 35.60 7.54
CA LYS A 143 -12.79 36.72 8.32
C LYS A 143 -11.26 36.69 8.30
N PRO A 144 -10.63 37.07 7.17
CA PRO A 144 -9.19 36.90 6.97
C PRO A 144 -8.33 37.76 7.92
N ASN A 145 -8.90 38.83 8.48
CA ASN A 145 -8.23 39.71 9.44
C ASN A 145 -8.23 39.16 10.88
N GLU A 146 -9.10 38.19 11.19
CA GLU A 146 -9.11 37.53 12.49
C GLU A 146 -8.15 36.32 12.45
N LYS A 147 -7.29 36.21 13.45
CA LYS A 147 -6.32 35.11 13.57
C LYS A 147 -6.52 34.41 14.90
N GLU A 148 -6.90 33.14 14.85
CA GLU A 148 -6.98 32.27 16.02
C GLU A 148 -5.65 31.54 16.21
N THR A 149 -4.88 31.92 17.22
CA THR A 149 -3.61 31.27 17.55
C THR A 149 -3.78 30.25 18.67
N LEU A 150 -3.25 29.05 18.46
CA LEU A 150 -3.12 27.97 19.44
C LEU A 150 -1.63 27.76 19.74
N THR A 151 -1.24 27.91 21.00
CA THR A 151 0.11 27.58 21.44
C THR A 151 0.24 26.06 21.54
N LEU A 152 1.24 25.47 20.91
CA LEU A 152 1.49 24.04 20.92
C LEU A 152 2.35 23.68 22.14
N GLU A 153 1.66 23.42 23.25
CA GLU A 153 2.31 22.98 24.48
C GLU A 153 2.84 21.52 24.40
N LYS A 154 3.78 21.09 25.26
CA LYS A 154 4.28 19.70 25.34
C LYS A 154 3.17 18.75 25.81
N THR A 155 2.23 19.31 26.57
CA THR A 155 0.98 18.71 27.01
C THR A 155 -0.11 18.73 25.94
N THR A 156 0.16 19.27 24.74
CA THR A 156 -0.83 19.27 23.65
C THR A 156 -1.09 17.85 23.21
N ILE A 157 -2.36 17.47 23.22
CA ILE A 157 -2.80 16.15 22.80
C ILE A 157 -3.35 16.28 21.38
N VAL A 158 -2.86 15.39 20.50
CA VAL A 158 -3.28 15.30 19.09
C VAL A 158 -3.88 13.92 18.88
N LEU A 159 -5.21 13.84 18.71
CA LEU A 159 -5.94 12.57 18.54
C LEU A 159 -6.52 12.46 17.14
N VAL A 160 -6.33 11.30 16.52
CA VAL A 160 -6.97 10.98 15.25
C VAL A 160 -8.44 10.66 15.54
N GLY A 161 -9.35 11.40 14.91
CA GLY A 161 -10.79 11.19 15.01
C GLY A 161 -11.35 10.26 13.94
N PRO A 162 -12.62 9.86 14.06
CA PRO A 162 -13.32 9.08 13.05
C PRO A 162 -13.60 9.92 11.79
N LYS A 163 -14.10 9.26 10.74
CA LYS A 163 -14.68 9.96 9.58
C LYS A 163 -16.11 10.41 9.93
N GLU A 164 -16.44 11.68 9.73
CA GLU A 164 -17.78 12.26 9.90
C GLU A 164 -18.19 12.98 8.62
N ASP A 165 -19.36 12.66 8.04
CA ASP A 165 -19.94 13.35 6.87
C ASP A 165 -18.94 13.64 5.74
N GLU A 166 -18.18 12.61 5.30
CA GLU A 166 -17.08 12.69 4.32
C GLU A 166 -15.76 13.34 4.76
N HIS A 167 -15.65 13.81 6.00
CA HIS A 167 -14.44 14.45 6.50
C HIS A 167 -13.67 13.57 7.49
N TYR A 168 -12.35 13.51 7.34
CA TYR A 168 -11.44 12.85 8.27
C TYR A 168 -11.05 13.79 9.39
N LEU A 169 -11.42 13.44 10.63
CA LEU A 169 -11.25 14.32 11.78
C LEU A 169 -9.93 14.16 12.52
N LEU A 170 -9.51 15.25 13.15
CA LEU A 170 -8.36 15.38 14.02
C LEU A 170 -8.73 16.29 15.19
N TYR A 171 -8.39 15.91 16.41
CA TYR A 171 -8.58 16.73 17.60
C TYR A 171 -7.25 17.25 18.10
N VAL A 172 -7.21 18.55 18.39
CA VAL A 172 -6.03 19.24 18.94
C VAL A 172 -6.44 19.97 20.21
N ASP A 173 -5.94 19.47 21.33
CA ASP A 173 -6.25 19.97 22.66
C ASP A 173 -5.00 20.56 23.29
N SER A 174 -5.00 21.87 23.55
CA SER A 174 -3.91 22.54 24.24
C SER A 174 -4.44 23.49 25.32
N GLY A 175 -4.19 23.13 26.57
CA GLY A 175 -4.70 23.86 27.74
C GLY A 175 -6.21 23.98 27.72
N LYS A 176 -6.73 25.22 27.57
CA LYS A 176 -8.16 25.53 27.54
C LYS A 176 -8.76 25.58 26.12
N LYS A 177 -7.95 25.35 25.09
CA LYS A 177 -8.35 25.45 23.69
C LYS A 177 -8.45 24.06 23.10
N HIS A 178 -9.64 23.73 22.63
CA HIS A 178 -9.98 22.43 22.05
C HIS A 178 -10.50 22.66 20.65
N TYR A 179 -9.81 22.13 19.65
CA TYR A 179 -10.18 22.25 18.25
C TYR A 179 -10.42 20.87 17.64
N ALA A 180 -11.48 20.76 16.84
CA ALA A 180 -11.61 19.70 15.86
C ALA A 180 -11.25 20.30 14.50
N LEU A 181 -10.34 19.64 13.81
CA LEU A 181 -9.91 19.92 12.44
C LEU A 181 -10.42 18.78 11.55
N ALA A 182 -10.74 19.10 10.30
CA ALA A 182 -11.18 18.12 9.32
C ALA A 182 -10.51 18.34 7.96
N HIS A 183 -10.14 17.24 7.31
CA HIS A 183 -9.67 17.18 5.93
C HIS A 183 -10.57 16.27 5.08
N MET A 184 -10.52 16.45 3.76
CA MET A 184 -11.31 15.64 2.82
C MET A 184 -10.75 14.22 2.65
N ASP A 185 -9.45 14.03 2.92
CA ASP A 185 -8.78 12.76 2.73
C ASP A 185 -7.92 12.35 3.94
N ASN A 186 -7.70 11.04 4.06
CA ASN A 186 -6.95 10.44 5.15
C ASN A 186 -5.45 10.79 5.09
N ILE A 187 -4.90 10.96 3.88
CA ILE A 187 -3.46 11.19 3.67
C ILE A 187 -3.11 12.58 4.21
N SER A 188 -3.85 13.62 3.81
CA SER A 188 -3.70 14.99 4.28
C SER A 188 -3.92 15.09 5.79
N ARG A 189 -4.94 14.42 6.34
CA ARG A 189 -5.12 14.35 7.81
C ARG A 189 -3.88 13.78 8.50
N ASN A 190 -3.37 12.64 8.04
CA ASN A 190 -2.22 11.99 8.67
C ASN A 190 -0.94 12.82 8.51
N SER A 191 -0.78 13.49 7.38
CA SER A 191 0.29 14.44 7.10
C SER A 191 0.22 15.64 8.07
N LEU A 192 -0.97 16.20 8.24
CA LEU A 192 -1.24 17.29 9.20
C LEU A 192 -0.95 16.86 10.65
N VAL A 193 -1.32 15.63 11.06
CA VAL A 193 -0.99 15.09 12.39
C VAL A 193 0.52 15.08 12.62
N LYS A 194 1.30 14.62 11.64
CA LYS A 194 2.77 14.58 11.73
C LYS A 194 3.34 15.99 11.88
N ASP A 195 2.80 16.95 11.16
CA ASP A 195 3.30 18.33 11.15
C ASP A 195 2.93 19.10 12.42
N ILE A 196 1.74 18.88 12.98
CA ILE A 196 1.39 19.43 14.30
C ILE A 196 2.31 18.83 15.37
N LYS A 197 2.56 17.51 15.32
CA LYS A 197 3.50 16.85 16.23
C LYS A 197 4.91 17.42 16.07
N MET A 198 5.35 17.69 14.84
CA MET A 198 6.63 18.36 14.59
C MET A 198 6.69 19.74 15.27
N GLY A 199 5.62 20.54 15.19
CA GLY A 199 5.54 21.83 15.86
C GLY A 199 5.46 21.75 17.40
N ILE A 200 5.01 20.62 17.96
CA ILE A 200 5.04 20.33 19.40
C ILE A 200 6.44 19.89 19.85
N THR A 201 7.13 19.06 19.04
CA THR A 201 8.45 18.52 19.34
C THR A 201 9.54 19.59 19.19
N PHE A 202 9.51 20.37 18.10
CA PHE A 202 10.43 21.46 17.82
C PHE A 202 9.67 22.79 17.95
N ARG A 203 9.73 23.38 19.15
CA ARG A 203 8.92 24.53 19.52
C ARG A 203 9.55 25.85 19.14
N THR A 204 10.86 25.86 18.94
CA THR A 204 11.59 27.06 18.49
C THR A 204 12.06 26.88 17.05
N ARG A 205 12.23 28.00 16.36
CA ARG A 205 12.83 28.01 15.02
C ARG A 205 14.25 27.44 15.02
N VAL A 206 14.99 27.62 16.11
CA VAL A 206 16.34 27.09 16.27
C VAL A 206 16.32 25.56 16.35
N GLU A 207 15.44 25.00 17.19
CA GLU A 207 15.27 23.54 17.32
C GLU A 207 14.88 22.88 15.99
N LEU A 208 13.97 23.50 15.23
CA LEU A 208 13.54 22.99 13.92
C LEU A 208 14.67 23.11 12.89
N SER A 209 15.43 24.22 12.90
CA SER A 209 16.62 24.39 12.05
C SER A 209 17.67 23.32 12.31
N GLU A 210 17.99 23.06 13.58
CA GLU A 210 18.94 22.01 13.99
C GLU A 210 18.44 20.61 13.62
N HIS A 211 17.14 20.38 13.70
CA HIS A 211 16.53 19.12 13.25
C HIS A 211 16.76 18.91 11.75
N HIS A 212 16.43 19.90 10.90
CA HIS A 212 16.66 19.82 9.46
C HIS A 212 18.14 19.62 9.12
N ARG A 213 19.06 20.33 9.81
CA ARG A 213 20.51 20.15 9.65
C ARG A 213 20.97 18.73 10.01
N ARG A 214 20.48 18.19 11.13
CA ARG A 214 20.80 16.81 11.54
C ARG A 214 20.29 15.78 10.55
N ILE A 215 19.11 15.98 9.97
CA ILE A 215 18.59 15.10 8.91
C ILE A 215 19.46 15.20 7.66
N ALA A 216 19.80 16.41 7.23
CA ALA A 216 20.64 16.67 6.06
C ALA A 216 22.06 16.10 6.18
N GLN A 217 22.54 15.88 7.40
CA GLN A 217 23.81 15.18 7.66
C GLN A 217 23.66 13.65 7.64
N ARG A 218 22.45 13.14 7.89
CA ARG A 218 22.16 11.71 7.92
C ARG A 218 21.73 11.15 6.56
N SER A 219 21.39 12.02 5.61
CA SER A 219 20.83 11.64 4.32
C SER A 219 21.82 10.84 3.47
N PHE A 220 21.35 9.65 3.09
CA PHE A 220 21.79 8.85 1.94
C PHE A 220 23.21 8.26 1.94
N GLY A 221 23.56 7.53 3.01
CA GLY A 221 24.67 6.56 2.95
C GLY A 221 24.30 5.15 3.41
N VAL A 222 23.58 5.04 4.54
CA VAL A 222 23.49 3.75 5.28
C VAL A 222 22.05 3.25 5.48
N HIS A 223 21.06 4.13 5.60
CA HIS A 223 19.68 3.73 5.90
C HIS A 223 18.80 3.50 4.66
N GLY A 224 19.12 4.13 3.52
CA GLY A 224 18.36 3.94 2.26
C GLY A 224 18.59 2.55 1.66
N LYS A 225 19.86 2.18 1.47
CA LYS A 225 20.27 0.87 0.92
C LYS A 225 19.74 -0.31 1.74
N ASN A 226 19.78 -0.22 3.08
CA ASN A 226 19.26 -1.27 3.95
C ASN A 226 17.73 -1.38 3.93
N ARG A 227 17.02 -0.25 3.80
CA ARG A 227 15.55 -0.27 3.71
C ARG A 227 15.08 -0.80 2.36
N GLU A 228 15.71 -0.39 1.28
CA GLU A 228 15.40 -0.91 -0.06
C GLU A 228 15.68 -2.41 -0.16
N LEU A 229 16.83 -2.86 0.35
CA LEU A 229 17.16 -4.29 0.43
C LEU A 229 16.11 -5.04 1.28
N SER A 230 15.73 -4.49 2.43
CA SER A 230 14.69 -5.08 3.29
C SER A 230 13.33 -5.18 2.59
N TRP A 231 12.94 -4.16 1.83
CA TRP A 231 11.68 -4.15 1.09
C TRP A 231 11.71 -5.14 -0.08
N ARG A 232 12.84 -5.21 -0.78
CA ARG A 232 13.07 -6.18 -1.85
C ARG A 232 13.00 -7.61 -1.32
N LEU A 233 13.68 -7.90 -0.22
CA LEU A 233 13.64 -9.22 0.41
C LEU A 233 12.22 -9.59 0.89
N ALA A 234 11.47 -8.63 1.43
CA ALA A 234 10.08 -8.85 1.83
C ALA A 234 9.17 -9.13 0.63
N LEU A 235 9.36 -8.43 -0.49
CA LEU A 235 8.62 -8.67 -1.73
C LEU A 235 8.99 -10.00 -2.39
N GLU A 236 10.28 -10.37 -2.38
CA GLU A 236 10.76 -11.67 -2.87
C GLU A 236 10.16 -12.81 -2.03
N ALA A 237 10.07 -12.65 -0.71
CA ALA A 237 9.41 -13.61 0.18
C ALA A 237 7.91 -13.74 -0.08
N GLU A 238 7.19 -12.63 -0.26
CA GLU A 238 5.75 -12.69 -0.56
C GLU A 238 5.48 -13.27 -1.95
N ASN A 239 6.33 -12.96 -2.95
CA ASN A 239 6.24 -13.59 -4.26
C ASN A 239 6.46 -15.10 -4.18
N ALA A 240 7.43 -15.57 -3.39
CA ALA A 240 7.65 -17.00 -3.18
C ALA A 240 6.42 -17.66 -2.52
N ARG A 241 5.83 -17.01 -1.50
CA ARG A 241 4.60 -17.47 -0.84
C ARG A 241 3.42 -17.56 -1.81
N LEU A 242 3.21 -16.55 -2.65
CA LEU A 242 2.14 -16.54 -3.66
C LEU A 242 2.34 -17.63 -4.71
N LEU A 243 3.57 -17.86 -5.16
CA LEU A 243 3.90 -18.94 -6.10
C LEU A 243 3.62 -20.33 -5.50
N GLN A 244 3.90 -20.52 -4.22
CA GLN A 244 3.57 -21.76 -3.52
C GLN A 244 2.07 -22.03 -3.51
N ILE A 245 1.26 -21.01 -3.17
CA ILE A 245 -0.22 -21.13 -3.18
C ILE A 245 -0.74 -21.48 -4.57
N ILE A 246 -0.15 -20.90 -5.63
CA ILE A 246 -0.52 -21.23 -7.01
C ILE A 246 -0.18 -22.68 -7.34
N GLU A 247 0.99 -23.18 -6.94
CA GLU A 247 1.38 -24.57 -7.24
C GLU A 247 0.53 -25.58 -6.45
N GLU A 248 0.18 -25.27 -5.21
CA GLU A 248 -0.79 -26.06 -4.42
C GLU A 248 -2.17 -26.08 -5.09
N GLY A 249 -2.66 -24.93 -5.57
CA GLY A 249 -3.89 -24.83 -6.34
C GLY A 249 -3.87 -25.68 -7.61
N LYS A 250 -2.75 -25.68 -8.36
CA LYS A 250 -2.57 -26.53 -9.55
C LYS A 250 -2.56 -28.02 -9.21
N ARG A 251 -1.92 -28.42 -8.11
CA ARG A 251 -1.95 -29.82 -7.64
C ARG A 251 -3.37 -30.26 -7.28
N SER A 252 -4.08 -29.44 -6.52
CA SER A 252 -5.48 -29.70 -6.15
C SER A 252 -6.38 -29.90 -7.37
N LEU A 253 -6.24 -29.04 -8.39
CA LEU A 253 -7.00 -29.17 -9.64
C LEU A 253 -6.66 -30.45 -10.42
N ARG A 254 -5.38 -30.84 -10.46
CA ARG A 254 -4.96 -32.11 -11.09
C ARG A 254 -5.56 -33.31 -10.36
N ASP A 255 -5.55 -33.30 -9.03
CA ASP A 255 -6.15 -34.37 -8.24
C ASP A 255 -7.66 -34.45 -8.46
N GLU A 256 -8.34 -33.30 -8.55
CA GLU A 256 -9.76 -33.24 -8.89
C GLU A 256 -10.03 -33.82 -10.30
N GLU A 257 -9.21 -33.49 -11.29
CA GLU A 257 -9.33 -34.02 -12.65
C GLU A 257 -9.10 -35.54 -12.69
N ILE A 258 -8.11 -36.05 -11.94
CA ILE A 258 -7.89 -37.49 -11.77
C ILE A 258 -9.14 -38.15 -11.19
N VAL A 259 -9.72 -37.59 -10.12
CA VAL A 259 -10.94 -38.12 -9.50
C VAL A 259 -12.12 -38.10 -10.47
N ARG A 260 -12.32 -37.01 -11.23
CA ARG A 260 -13.37 -36.95 -12.27
C ARG A 260 -13.17 -38.01 -13.34
N SER A 261 -11.95 -38.19 -13.82
CA SER A 261 -11.63 -39.18 -14.86
C SER A 261 -11.84 -40.62 -14.37
N LEU A 262 -11.52 -40.90 -13.09
CA LEU A 262 -11.73 -42.19 -12.46
C LEU A 262 -13.22 -42.47 -12.29
N ALA A 263 -13.99 -41.49 -11.81
CA ALA A 263 -15.44 -41.61 -11.65
C ALA A 263 -16.13 -41.87 -13.01
N ALA A 264 -15.73 -41.16 -14.07
CA ALA A 264 -16.24 -41.40 -15.41
C ALA A 264 -15.93 -42.81 -15.91
N ARG A 265 -14.71 -43.32 -15.68
CA ARG A 265 -14.32 -44.67 -16.06
C ARG A 265 -15.10 -45.74 -15.31
N MET A 266 -15.27 -45.58 -13.99
CA MET A 266 -16.04 -46.52 -13.16
C MET A 266 -17.51 -46.56 -13.58
N LEU A 267 -18.09 -45.39 -13.92
CA LEU A 267 -19.46 -45.31 -14.40
C LEU A 267 -19.63 -46.04 -15.75
N GLU A 268 -18.67 -45.92 -16.66
CA GLU A 268 -18.69 -46.65 -17.93
C GLU A 268 -18.54 -48.17 -17.73
N GLU A 269 -17.69 -48.60 -16.79
CA GLU A 269 -17.53 -50.02 -16.47
C GLU A 269 -18.83 -50.62 -15.88
N GLU A 270 -19.47 -49.92 -14.94
CA GLU A 270 -20.75 -50.36 -14.37
C GLU A 270 -21.87 -50.34 -15.41
N ARG A 271 -21.87 -49.37 -16.33
CA ARG A 271 -22.79 -49.35 -17.47
C ARG A 271 -22.60 -50.59 -18.36
N GLY A 272 -21.37 -50.93 -18.70
CA GLY A 272 -21.07 -52.14 -19.48
C GLY A 272 -21.50 -53.44 -18.79
N LYS A 273 -21.29 -53.56 -17.46
CA LYS A 273 -21.78 -54.70 -16.67
C LYS A 273 -23.31 -54.77 -16.66
N ASN A 274 -23.98 -53.63 -16.51
CA ASN A 274 -25.44 -53.57 -16.50
C ASN A 274 -26.03 -53.95 -17.88
N GLU A 275 -25.40 -53.51 -18.97
CA GLU A 275 -25.78 -53.93 -20.32
C GLU A 275 -25.62 -55.44 -20.52
N GLN A 276 -24.51 -56.03 -20.06
CA GLN A 276 -24.31 -57.48 -20.10
C GLN A 276 -25.36 -58.25 -19.28
N LEU A 277 -25.67 -57.79 -18.07
CA LEU A 277 -26.72 -58.38 -17.24
C LEU A 277 -28.09 -58.26 -17.89
N THR A 278 -28.40 -57.12 -18.49
CA THR A 278 -29.66 -56.89 -19.21
C THR A 278 -29.78 -57.83 -20.41
N GLN A 279 -28.70 -58.04 -21.16
CA GLN A 279 -28.65 -59.01 -22.26
C GLN A 279 -28.86 -60.45 -21.76
N LEU A 280 -28.24 -60.83 -20.64
CA LEU A 280 -28.41 -62.15 -20.03
C LEU A 280 -29.84 -62.36 -19.54
N LEU A 281 -30.44 -61.37 -18.87
CA LEU A 281 -31.83 -61.41 -18.46
C LEU A 281 -32.77 -61.55 -19.67
N ALA A 282 -32.57 -60.74 -20.72
CA ALA A 282 -33.35 -60.83 -21.95
C ALA A 282 -33.17 -62.18 -22.67
N HIS A 283 -32.01 -62.82 -22.54
CA HIS A 283 -31.76 -64.17 -23.05
C HIS A 283 -32.52 -65.22 -22.21
N PHE A 284 -32.44 -65.16 -20.88
CA PHE A 284 -33.19 -66.07 -20.00
C PHE A 284 -34.71 -65.89 -20.13
N GLU A 285 -35.21 -64.67 -20.25
CA GLU A 285 -36.61 -64.39 -20.54
C GLU A 285 -37.04 -65.00 -21.88
N ARG A 286 -36.20 -64.89 -22.92
CA ARG A 286 -36.46 -65.57 -24.21
C ARG A 286 -36.51 -67.08 -24.05
N GLN A 287 -35.57 -67.67 -23.31
CA GLN A 287 -35.58 -69.12 -23.04
C GLN A 287 -36.81 -69.56 -22.25
N LEU A 288 -37.24 -68.78 -21.25
CA LEU A 288 -38.45 -69.04 -20.48
C LEU A 288 -39.72 -68.86 -21.32
N ARG A 289 -39.76 -67.88 -22.22
CA ARG A 289 -40.86 -67.72 -23.19
C ARG A 289 -40.92 -68.89 -24.16
N LEU A 290 -39.78 -69.42 -24.59
CA LEU A 290 -39.70 -70.62 -25.43
C LEU A 290 -40.09 -71.89 -24.66
N SER A 291 -39.77 -71.99 -23.36
CA SER A 291 -40.18 -73.13 -22.52
C SER A 291 -41.64 -73.07 -22.07
N ASN A 292 -42.24 -71.88 -22.02
CA ASN A 292 -43.64 -71.66 -21.64
C ASN A 292 -44.58 -71.51 -22.85
N GLN A 293 -44.21 -72.00 -24.04
CA GLN A 293 -45.18 -72.12 -25.13
C GLN A 293 -45.97 -73.44 -25.01
N PRO A 294 -47.27 -73.41 -24.63
CA PRO A 294 -48.16 -74.49 -24.95
C PRO A 294 -48.32 -74.57 -26.46
N GLU A 295 -48.14 -75.78 -27.01
CA GLU A 295 -48.49 -76.13 -28.38
C GLU A 295 -49.89 -75.60 -28.71
N ASN A 296 -50.00 -74.67 -29.66
CA ASN A 296 -51.13 -74.59 -30.57
C ASN A 296 -50.88 -73.60 -31.71
N THR A 297 -50.50 -74.19 -32.84
CA THR A 297 -50.54 -73.58 -34.16
C THR A 297 -51.99 -73.37 -34.57
N THR A 298 -52.52 -72.15 -34.57
CA THR A 298 -53.76 -71.86 -35.33
C THR A 298 -53.89 -70.36 -35.68
N ILE A 299 -53.69 -70.08 -36.98
CA ILE A 299 -54.46 -69.19 -37.87
C ILE A 299 -54.32 -67.65 -37.73
N THR A 300 -53.84 -67.10 -38.85
CA THR A 300 -54.01 -65.76 -39.47
C THR A 300 -54.89 -64.71 -38.78
N ILE A 301 -54.46 -63.43 -38.86
CA ILE A 301 -55.11 -62.34 -39.63
C ILE A 301 -54.20 -61.09 -39.60
N ASN A 302 -54.09 -60.41 -40.76
CA ASN A 302 -53.40 -59.12 -40.96
C ASN A 302 -53.99 -57.99 -40.11
N LEU A 303 -53.15 -57.11 -39.57
CA LEU A 303 -53.53 -55.74 -39.22
C LEU A 303 -52.40 -54.77 -39.64
N GLU A 304 -52.74 -53.84 -40.52
CA GLU A 304 -51.97 -52.65 -40.90
C GLU A 304 -51.96 -51.60 -39.77
N ARG A 305 -51.12 -50.55 -39.96
CA ARG A 305 -51.12 -49.21 -39.30
C ARG A 305 -50.62 -49.16 -37.86
N ILE A 306 -50.00 -48.09 -37.34
CA ILE A 306 -49.41 -46.78 -37.73
C ILE A 306 -48.49 -46.42 -36.52
N GLU A 307 -47.68 -45.37 -36.65
CA GLU A 307 -47.15 -44.47 -35.58
C GLU A 307 -45.63 -44.47 -35.52
N GLU A 308 -44.94 -43.34 -35.40
CA GLU A 308 -45.21 -41.92 -35.66
C GLU A 308 -43.82 -41.27 -35.55
N GLU A 309 -43.54 -40.28 -36.40
CA GLU A 309 -42.40 -39.39 -36.23
C GLU A 309 -42.67 -38.51 -35.00
N GLU A 310 -41.83 -38.60 -33.97
CA GLU A 310 -41.57 -37.48 -33.07
C GLU A 310 -40.08 -37.16 -33.09
N ASN A 311 -39.78 -36.19 -33.93
CA ASN A 311 -38.62 -35.34 -33.88
C ASN A 311 -38.99 -34.20 -32.91
N ASP A 312 -38.18 -33.93 -31.89
CA ASP A 312 -38.06 -32.57 -31.37
C ASP A 312 -36.69 -32.35 -30.72
N GLU A 313 -36.12 -31.23 -31.15
CA GLU A 313 -34.79 -30.68 -30.93
C GLU A 313 -34.53 -30.32 -29.46
N VAL A 314 -33.29 -30.49 -28.98
CA VAL A 314 -32.65 -29.48 -28.13
C VAL A 314 -31.18 -29.31 -28.54
N GLN A 315 -30.86 -28.04 -28.77
CA GLN A 315 -29.64 -27.45 -29.31
C GLN A 315 -28.38 -27.75 -28.49
N VAL A 316 -27.27 -28.01 -29.19
CA VAL A 316 -25.93 -27.65 -28.70
C VAL A 316 -25.35 -26.63 -29.66
N ILE A 317 -25.22 -25.42 -29.13
CA ILE A 317 -24.57 -24.27 -29.75
C ILE A 317 -23.08 -24.60 -29.90
N GLU A 318 -22.62 -24.73 -31.14
CA GLU A 318 -21.21 -24.52 -31.48
C GLU A 318 -20.87 -23.05 -31.26
N ARG A 319 -19.82 -22.80 -30.49
CA ARG A 319 -19.02 -21.58 -30.64
C ARG A 319 -17.58 -21.98 -30.91
N ASP A 320 -17.19 -21.65 -32.13
CA ASP A 320 -15.83 -21.52 -32.59
C ASP A 320 -15.01 -20.61 -31.67
N GLU A 321 -13.80 -21.04 -31.32
CA GLU A 321 -12.64 -20.15 -31.30
C GLU A 321 -11.45 -20.90 -31.91
N GLU A 322 -11.24 -20.64 -33.20
CA GLU A 322 -9.95 -20.70 -33.87
C GLU A 322 -8.93 -19.87 -33.04
N GLY A 323 -7.76 -20.40 -32.72
CA GLY A 323 -6.63 -20.30 -33.63
C GLY A 323 -5.68 -19.18 -33.22
N GLY A 324 -4.66 -19.53 -32.42
CA GLY A 324 -3.70 -18.57 -31.86
C GLY A 324 -2.30 -19.13 -31.62
N ASN A 325 -1.75 -19.77 -32.65
CA ASN A 325 -0.34 -19.95 -32.99
C ASN A 325 0.73 -19.40 -32.02
N LEU A 326 1.53 -20.27 -31.38
CA LEU A 326 2.87 -19.94 -30.88
C LEU A 326 3.77 -21.18 -30.85
N ARG A 327 4.51 -21.33 -31.96
CA ARG A 327 5.87 -21.85 -32.14
C ARG A 327 6.44 -22.80 -31.08
N ASP A 328 6.69 -24.01 -31.56
CA ASP A 328 7.76 -24.91 -31.15
C ASP A 328 9.11 -24.20 -30.95
N SER A 329 9.71 -24.42 -29.79
CA SER A 329 11.17 -24.50 -29.67
C SER A 329 11.52 -25.61 -28.69
N HIS A 330 12.08 -26.68 -29.27
CA HIS A 330 13.02 -27.63 -28.69
C HIS A 330 13.46 -27.37 -27.24
N PHE A 331 13.09 -28.28 -26.34
CA PHE A 331 13.91 -28.59 -25.17
C PHE A 331 13.91 -30.10 -24.97
N THR A 332 15.10 -30.69 -24.99
CA THR A 332 15.35 -32.13 -24.88
C THR A 332 15.33 -32.57 -23.42
N ASP A 333 14.58 -33.64 -23.14
CA ASP A 333 14.69 -34.43 -21.92
C ASP A 333 16.06 -35.11 -21.83
N THR A 334 16.73 -34.95 -20.69
CA THR A 334 17.65 -35.96 -20.16
C THR A 334 17.54 -36.03 -18.64
N ASP A 335 17.09 -37.20 -18.18
CA ASP A 335 17.44 -37.93 -16.96
C ASP A 335 17.26 -37.32 -15.56
N SER A 336 16.22 -37.85 -14.90
CA SER A 336 16.36 -38.84 -13.82
C SER A 336 17.51 -38.65 -12.83
N THR A 337 17.19 -38.24 -11.60
CA THR A 337 17.70 -38.93 -10.40
C THR A 337 16.70 -38.80 -9.26
N ALA A 338 16.20 -39.95 -8.83
CA ALA A 338 15.51 -40.14 -7.57
C ALA A 338 16.56 -40.38 -6.48
N THR A 339 16.49 -39.63 -5.39
CA THR A 339 17.07 -40.03 -4.10
C THR A 339 16.09 -39.75 -2.97
N ALA A 340 15.49 -40.85 -2.51
CA ALA A 340 15.14 -41.24 -1.15
C ALA A 340 15.15 -40.15 -0.04
N SER A 341 13.95 -39.91 0.47
CA SER A 341 13.57 -39.94 1.90
C SER A 341 14.68 -39.76 2.95
N HIS A 342 14.68 -38.60 3.60
CA HIS A 342 14.92 -38.52 5.04
C HIS A 342 13.79 -37.71 5.66
N PHE A 343 12.98 -38.40 6.47
CA PHE A 343 11.82 -37.87 7.16
C PHE A 343 12.33 -37.44 8.54
N GLU A 344 12.71 -36.17 8.70
CA GLU A 344 12.75 -35.51 9.99
C GLU A 344 11.68 -34.42 9.98
N SER A 345 10.70 -34.59 10.84
CA SER A 345 9.63 -33.63 11.06
C SER A 345 10.19 -32.39 11.76
N GLU A 346 10.72 -31.46 11.00
CA GLU A 346 10.89 -30.09 11.47
C GLU A 346 9.61 -29.32 11.20
N VAL A 347 8.92 -28.98 12.28
CA VAL A 347 7.81 -28.03 12.28
C VAL A 347 8.40 -26.67 11.87
N GLU A 348 8.26 -26.30 10.61
CA GLU A 348 8.60 -24.97 10.11
C GLU A 348 7.76 -23.92 10.86
N ARG A 349 8.38 -23.30 11.87
CA ARG A 349 7.83 -22.11 12.54
C ARG A 349 7.86 -20.97 11.55
N THR A 350 6.70 -20.38 11.30
CA THR A 350 6.62 -19.21 10.45
C THR A 350 7.25 -18.01 11.18
N PRO A 351 7.79 -16.99 10.47
CA PRO A 351 8.27 -15.75 11.10
C PRO A 351 7.19 -15.00 11.90
N TYR A 352 5.92 -15.37 11.71
CA TYR A 352 4.78 -14.88 12.50
C TYR A 352 4.68 -15.52 13.89
N ASP A 353 5.22 -16.73 14.08
CA ASP A 353 5.17 -17.45 15.36
C ASP A 353 6.25 -16.95 16.33
N GLU A 354 7.45 -16.61 15.84
CA GLU A 354 8.51 -16.03 16.68
C GLU A 354 8.18 -14.60 17.14
N ALA A 355 7.56 -13.79 16.30
CA ALA A 355 7.15 -12.43 16.69
C ALA A 355 6.04 -12.45 17.77
N ASN A 356 5.15 -13.44 17.73
CA ASN A 356 4.11 -13.63 18.75
C ASN A 356 4.66 -14.23 20.04
N GLU A 357 5.62 -15.16 19.98
CA GLU A 357 6.29 -15.69 21.18
C GLU A 357 7.14 -14.63 21.87
N ILE A 358 7.90 -13.82 21.11
CA ILE A 358 8.70 -12.71 21.68
C ILE A 358 7.78 -11.65 22.33
N SER A 359 6.64 -11.34 21.70
CA SER A 359 5.64 -10.44 22.28
C SER A 359 4.98 -11.01 23.53
N ALA A 360 4.71 -12.31 23.58
CA ALA A 360 4.12 -12.99 24.74
C ALA A 360 5.11 -13.09 25.91
N VAL A 361 6.39 -13.38 25.64
CA VAL A 361 7.45 -13.44 26.65
C VAL A 361 7.75 -12.06 27.22
N GLU A 362 7.79 -11.00 26.40
CA GLU A 362 7.94 -9.62 26.90
C GLU A 362 6.73 -9.15 27.70
N ARG A 363 5.51 -9.58 27.34
CA ARG A 363 4.28 -9.28 28.07
C ARG A 363 4.27 -9.99 29.44
N ALA A 364 4.63 -11.28 29.49
CA ALA A 364 4.76 -12.03 30.73
C ALA A 364 5.88 -11.49 31.64
N ARG A 365 6.98 -10.98 31.06
CA ARG A 365 8.07 -10.34 31.81
C ARG A 365 7.62 -9.00 32.42
N ARG A 366 6.90 -8.16 31.66
CA ARG A 366 6.35 -6.90 32.19
C ARG A 366 5.28 -7.13 33.26
N GLU A 367 4.45 -8.16 33.12
CA GLU A 367 3.46 -8.51 34.15
C GLU A 367 4.13 -9.00 35.44
N ARG A 368 5.21 -9.78 35.36
CA ARG A 368 6.01 -10.16 36.54
C ARG A 368 6.72 -8.97 37.21
N GLU A 369 7.28 -8.06 36.43
CA GLU A 369 7.93 -6.84 36.95
C GLU A 369 6.91 -5.91 37.63
N LEU A 370 5.70 -5.77 37.08
CA LEU A 370 4.62 -5.03 37.70
C LEU A 370 4.15 -5.68 39.01
N TYR A 371 4.04 -7.01 39.05
CA TYR A 371 3.63 -7.73 40.25
C TYR A 371 4.63 -7.57 41.41
N LEU A 372 5.93 -7.58 41.11
CA LEU A 372 7.01 -7.35 42.08
C LEU A 372 7.05 -5.90 42.60
N ILE A 373 6.71 -4.92 41.76
CA ILE A 373 6.60 -3.51 42.17
C ILE A 373 5.36 -3.30 43.06
N THR A 374 4.24 -3.94 42.75
CA THR A 374 3.03 -3.85 43.59
C THR A 374 3.15 -4.63 44.90
N SER A 375 3.91 -5.74 44.95
CA SER A 375 4.10 -6.50 46.20
C SER A 375 5.10 -5.86 47.16
N THR A 376 5.95 -4.95 46.69
CA THR A 376 6.92 -4.22 47.53
C THR A 376 6.35 -2.92 48.10
N GLN A 377 5.17 -2.48 47.66
CA GLN A 377 4.45 -1.33 48.22
C GLN A 377 3.34 -1.70 49.22
N SER A 378 3.13 -2.99 49.50
CA SER A 378 2.16 -3.49 50.50
C SER A 378 2.81 -4.17 51.70
N ILE A 379 4.04 -3.78 52.06
CA ILE A 379 4.68 -4.12 53.35
C ILE A 379 4.88 -2.85 54.16
#